data_AF-A0AAP4VH13-F1
#
_entry.id   AF-A0AAP4VH13-F1
#
_cell.length_a   1.000
_cell.length_b   1.000
_cell.length_c   1.000
_cell.angle_alpha   90.00
_cell.angle_beta   90.00
_cell.angle_gamma   90.00
#
_symmetry.space_group_name_H-M   'P 1'
#
loop_
_entity.id
_entity.type
_entity.pdbx_description
1 polymer ?
#
loop_
_entity_poly.entity_id
_entity_poly.type
_entity_poly.pdbx_seq_one_letter_code
_entity_poly.pdbx_strand_id
1 'polypeptide(L)'
;MATVRSTPRVDAPEARTPGRRRPAAAADRPRMPKANPWPGRPGEWPTHCPLCFGALEPLPGAGGYARHRSARCSAQCVLTTRQYQPEELTIRGSRDVQVAALHRERFVAHWARHYTLMRRAWPTLTIARFIAVISCVDVADLWSYRMLRDDDLAAVLLVLAGFLRVPDALGADAPGTDPRAPTVRWVRFWFDASVRDVGDLWTAGGSAPPLFRVDYREPLSTPYPTGAQVQAWQPVDGMRDAWARQVDEQEPAVDASDRAAFARFLARTSAPAANL
;
A
#
# COMPACT_ATOMS: atom_id res chain seq x y z
N MET A 1 -26.62 -70.76 5.15
CA MET A 1 -25.84 -71.78 4.42
C MET A 1 -26.14 -71.64 2.93
N ALA A 2 -25.19 -71.12 2.16
CA ALA A 2 -25.25 -71.09 0.70
C ALA A 2 -23.81 -71.05 0.14
N THR A 3 -23.41 -72.22 -0.35
CA THR A 3 -22.62 -72.48 -1.57
C THR A 3 -21.39 -71.62 -1.89
N VAL A 4 -20.22 -72.23 -1.66
CA VAL A 4 -18.94 -71.93 -2.31
C VAL A 4 -19.08 -72.09 -3.82
N ARG A 5 -18.62 -71.11 -4.61
CA ARG A 5 -18.21 -71.34 -6.00
C ARG A 5 -16.93 -70.59 -6.33
N SER A 6 -15.97 -71.37 -6.80
CA SER A 6 -14.62 -71.04 -7.17
C SER A 6 -14.55 -70.23 -8.48
N THR A 7 -13.53 -69.37 -8.52
CA THR A 7 -13.09 -68.48 -9.60
C THR A 7 -12.81 -69.15 -10.94
N PRO A 8 -13.01 -68.45 -12.07
CA PRO A 8 -12.25 -68.69 -13.30
C PRO A 8 -11.02 -67.76 -13.40
N ARG A 9 -9.95 -68.33 -13.97
CA ARG A 9 -8.65 -67.71 -14.30
C ARG A 9 -8.82 -66.49 -15.22
N VAL A 10 -8.02 -65.46 -14.99
CA VAL A 10 -7.78 -64.36 -15.93
C VAL A 10 -6.35 -64.51 -16.46
N ASP A 11 -6.23 -64.54 -17.77
CA ASP A 11 -4.98 -64.71 -18.52
C ASP A 11 -3.99 -63.55 -18.30
N ALA A 12 -2.71 -63.90 -18.41
CA ALA A 12 -1.56 -63.00 -18.34
C ALA A 12 -1.25 -62.38 -19.73
N PRO A 13 -0.33 -61.40 -19.85
CA PRO A 13 -0.58 -60.15 -20.55
C PRO A 13 0.14 -60.07 -21.91
N GLU A 14 -0.50 -59.47 -22.91
CA GLU A 14 0.20 -59.00 -24.11
C GLU A 14 -0.42 -57.71 -24.64
N ALA A 15 0.42 -56.68 -24.68
CA ALA A 15 0.80 -55.94 -25.89
C ALA A 15 1.05 -54.47 -25.57
N ARG A 16 2.32 -54.09 -25.74
CA ARG A 16 2.86 -52.75 -25.63
C ARG A 16 2.22 -51.84 -26.69
N THR A 17 1.59 -50.75 -26.27
CA THR A 17 1.24 -49.62 -27.15
C THR A 17 2.30 -48.53 -27.02
N PRO A 18 2.83 -47.97 -28.13
CA PRO A 18 4.03 -47.15 -28.10
C PRO A 18 3.75 -45.69 -27.67
N GLY A 19 4.53 -45.25 -26.69
CA GLY A 19 5.14 -43.92 -26.60
C GLY A 19 4.27 -42.69 -26.90
N ARG A 20 3.40 -42.28 -25.98
CA ARG A 20 2.99 -40.88 -25.90
C ARG A 20 4.12 -40.10 -25.23
N ARG A 21 5.01 -39.51 -26.04
CA ARG A 21 6.03 -38.55 -25.57
C ARG A 21 5.34 -37.48 -24.74
N ARG A 22 5.59 -37.49 -23.43
CA ARG A 22 5.34 -36.34 -22.55
C ARG A 22 6.01 -35.13 -23.19
N PRO A 23 5.33 -33.97 -23.33
CA PRO A 23 6.03 -32.74 -23.63
C PRO A 23 7.10 -32.57 -22.56
N ALA A 24 8.35 -32.42 -23.00
CA ALA A 24 9.47 -32.16 -22.11
C ALA A 24 9.07 -31.01 -21.18
N ALA A 25 9.16 -31.27 -19.87
CA ALA A 25 9.01 -30.26 -18.85
C ALA A 25 9.86 -29.06 -19.27
N ALA A 26 9.22 -27.91 -19.44
CA ALA A 26 9.90 -26.66 -19.68
C ALA A 26 11.03 -26.56 -18.66
N ALA A 27 12.25 -26.44 -19.17
CA ALA A 27 13.48 -26.43 -18.40
C ALA A 27 13.31 -25.60 -17.13
N ASP A 28 13.80 -26.15 -16.03
CA ASP A 28 14.06 -25.51 -14.74
C ASP A 28 14.54 -24.07 -14.96
N ARG A 29 13.60 -23.12 -14.99
CA ARG A 29 13.92 -21.74 -14.70
C ARG A 29 14.15 -21.74 -13.20
N PRO A 30 15.32 -21.30 -12.70
CA PRO A 30 15.52 -21.13 -11.27
C PRO A 30 14.34 -20.32 -10.76
N ARG A 31 13.57 -20.91 -9.86
CA ARG A 31 12.41 -20.29 -9.24
C ARG A 31 12.97 -19.07 -8.51
N MET A 32 12.95 -17.91 -9.19
CA MET A 32 13.50 -16.67 -8.68
C MET A 32 12.97 -16.55 -7.25
N PRO A 33 13.85 -16.47 -6.25
CA PRO A 33 13.41 -16.32 -4.88
C PRO A 33 12.46 -15.12 -4.83
N LYS A 34 11.39 -15.24 -4.03
CA LYS A 34 10.40 -14.18 -3.78
C LYS A 34 11.02 -12.98 -3.03
N ALA A 35 12.19 -12.53 -3.47
CA ALA A 35 12.84 -11.33 -3.04
C ALA A 35 12.39 -10.25 -4.01
N ASN A 36 11.97 -9.11 -3.48
CA ASN A 36 11.66 -7.95 -4.31
C ASN A 36 12.99 -7.31 -4.74
N PRO A 37 13.09 -6.79 -5.96
CA PRO A 37 14.27 -6.02 -6.37
C PRO A 37 14.41 -4.82 -5.42
N TRP A 38 15.62 -4.58 -4.92
CA TRP A 38 15.92 -3.44 -4.07
C TRP A 38 16.32 -2.25 -4.96
N PRO A 39 15.74 -1.05 -4.77
CA PRO A 39 16.19 0.14 -5.44
C PRO A 39 17.59 0.50 -4.92
N GLY A 40 18.53 0.64 -5.83
CA GLY A 40 19.93 0.96 -5.54
C GLY A 40 20.77 0.86 -6.79
N ARG A 41 21.93 1.53 -6.81
CA ARG A 41 22.93 1.31 -7.85
C ARG A 41 23.45 -0.13 -7.72
N PRO A 42 23.72 -0.85 -8.83
CA PRO A 42 24.38 -2.14 -8.76
C PRO A 42 25.65 -2.05 -7.90
N GLY A 43 25.68 -2.73 -6.75
CA GLY A 43 26.83 -2.76 -5.84
C GLY A 43 26.69 -1.98 -4.52
N GLU A 44 25.77 -1.01 -4.41
CA GLU A 44 25.47 -0.33 -3.13
C GLU A 44 24.22 -0.95 -2.51
N TRP A 45 24.44 -1.90 -1.62
CA TRP A 45 23.38 -2.60 -0.93
C TRP A 45 23.09 -1.92 0.41
N PRO A 46 21.85 -1.50 0.69
CA PRO A 46 21.53 -1.03 2.02
C PRO A 46 21.67 -2.21 2.99
N THR A 47 22.41 -1.99 4.08
CA THR A 47 22.62 -3.00 5.12
C THR A 47 21.33 -3.31 5.90
N HIS A 48 20.34 -2.44 5.80
CA HIS A 48 19.05 -2.53 6.48
C HIS A 48 17.90 -2.16 5.54
N CYS A 49 16.73 -2.75 5.75
CA CYS A 49 15.52 -2.38 5.01
C CYS A 49 15.09 -0.96 5.40
N PRO A 50 14.82 -0.06 4.44
CA PRO A 50 14.40 1.31 4.76
C PRO A 50 13.00 1.38 5.36
N LEU A 51 12.14 0.36 5.18
CA LEU A 51 10.78 0.35 5.73
C LEU A 51 10.73 -0.22 7.16
N CYS A 52 11.48 -1.29 7.46
CA CYS A 52 11.41 -1.95 8.77
C CYS A 52 12.69 -1.87 9.61
N PHE A 53 13.76 -1.30 9.07
CA PHE A 53 15.13 -1.28 9.62
C PHE A 53 15.73 -2.65 9.92
N GLY A 54 15.12 -3.74 9.43
CA GLY A 54 15.66 -5.09 9.59
C GLY A 54 16.91 -5.28 8.75
N ALA A 55 17.95 -5.89 9.33
CA ALA A 55 19.20 -6.19 8.62
C ALA A 55 18.94 -7.05 7.38
N LEU A 56 19.58 -6.67 6.28
CA LEU A 56 19.49 -7.34 4.98
C LEU A 56 20.76 -8.15 4.72
N GLU A 57 20.61 -9.21 3.92
CA GLU A 57 21.71 -9.97 3.34
C GLU A 57 21.46 -10.17 1.84
N PRO A 58 22.51 -10.00 1.00
CA PRO A 58 22.40 -10.19 -0.43
C PRO A 58 22.08 -11.65 -0.73
N LEU A 59 21.33 -11.88 -1.80
CA LEU A 59 20.93 -13.22 -2.18
C LEU A 59 21.93 -13.82 -3.18
N PRO A 60 22.58 -14.96 -2.87
CA PRO A 60 23.58 -15.56 -3.76
C PRO A 60 22.98 -15.86 -5.15
N GLY A 61 23.68 -15.44 -6.21
CA GLY A 61 23.27 -15.69 -7.59
C GLY A 61 22.11 -14.84 -8.12
N ALA A 62 21.58 -13.90 -7.32
CA ALA A 62 20.51 -12.98 -7.73
C ALA A 62 20.93 -11.53 -7.46
N GLY A 63 21.76 -10.98 -8.35
CA GLY A 63 22.18 -9.57 -8.28
C GLY A 63 20.97 -8.62 -8.28
N GLY A 64 20.99 -7.62 -7.41
CA GLY A 64 19.86 -6.71 -7.14
C GLY A 64 18.81 -7.20 -6.13
N TYR A 65 18.93 -8.43 -5.61
CA TYR A 65 18.04 -9.00 -4.60
C TYR A 65 18.72 -9.21 -3.24
N ALA A 66 18.01 -8.84 -2.18
CA ALA A 66 18.38 -9.09 -0.80
C ALA A 66 17.18 -9.64 -0.03
N ARG A 67 17.44 -10.31 1.09
CA ARG A 67 16.42 -10.77 2.03
C ARG A 67 16.75 -10.28 3.43
N HIS A 68 15.74 -10.22 4.29
CA HIS A 68 16.00 -10.02 5.71
C HIS A 68 16.81 -11.19 6.27
N ARG A 69 17.86 -10.88 7.04
CA ARG A 69 18.65 -11.88 7.77
C ARG A 69 17.81 -12.63 8.80
N SER A 70 16.86 -11.94 9.43
CA SER A 70 15.96 -12.48 10.43
C SER A 70 14.59 -12.83 9.83
N ALA A 71 14.14 -14.06 10.05
CA ALA A 71 12.79 -14.50 9.68
C ALA A 71 11.70 -13.66 10.39
N ARG A 72 11.96 -13.22 11.63
CA ARG A 72 11.05 -12.34 12.38
C ARG A 72 10.90 -10.98 11.69
N CYS A 73 12.02 -10.35 11.30
CA CYS A 73 11.98 -9.10 10.54
C CYS A 73 11.27 -9.29 9.20
N SER A 74 11.51 -10.42 8.52
CA SER A 74 10.82 -10.73 7.27
C SER A 74 9.31 -10.87 7.44
N ALA A 75 8.85 -11.50 8.54
CA ALA A 75 7.44 -11.70 8.83
C ALA A 75 6.72 -10.39 9.21
N GLN A 76 7.44 -9.42 9.77
CA GLN A 76 6.88 -8.13 10.19
C GLN A 76 7.04 -7.02 9.13
N CYS A 77 7.85 -7.23 8.11
CA CYS A 77 8.10 -6.24 7.06
C CYS A 77 6.99 -6.22 6.02
N VAL A 78 6.51 -5.02 5.68
CA VAL A 78 5.45 -4.79 4.68
C VAL A 78 5.78 -5.35 3.30
N LEU A 79 7.09 -5.40 2.98
CA LEU A 79 7.59 -5.87 1.69
C LEU A 79 7.62 -7.40 1.58
N THR A 80 7.72 -8.12 2.71
CA THR A 80 8.03 -9.56 2.68
C THR A 80 7.08 -10.43 3.50
N THR A 81 6.19 -9.83 4.31
CA THR A 81 5.22 -10.59 5.11
C THR A 81 4.34 -11.46 4.24
N ARG A 82 4.08 -12.69 4.69
CA ARG A 82 3.10 -13.61 4.09
C ARG A 82 1.77 -13.61 4.82
N GLN A 83 1.69 -12.87 5.92
CA GLN A 83 0.49 -12.69 6.72
C GLN A 83 -0.16 -11.37 6.35
N TYR A 84 -1.21 -10.99 7.07
CA TYR A 84 -1.75 -9.64 6.98
C TYR A 84 -0.65 -8.61 7.23
N GLN A 85 -0.76 -7.46 6.54
CA GLN A 85 0.16 -6.35 6.73
C GLN A 85 0.21 -5.95 8.22
N PRO A 86 1.36 -5.47 8.71
CA PRO A 86 1.50 -5.00 10.09
C PRO A 86 0.49 -3.88 10.41
N GLU A 87 0.31 -3.63 11.70
CA GLU A 87 -0.62 -2.61 12.20
C GLU A 87 -0.42 -1.26 11.50
N GLU A 88 -1.55 -0.58 11.29
CA GLU A 88 -1.59 0.76 10.71
C GLU A 88 -1.00 1.80 11.65
N LEU A 89 -0.72 2.99 11.09
CA LEU A 89 -0.31 4.15 11.86
C LEU A 89 -1.34 4.42 12.96
N THR A 90 -0.89 4.39 14.22
CA THR A 90 -1.80 4.56 15.36
C THR A 90 -2.02 6.03 15.69
N ILE A 91 -3.21 6.32 16.21
CA ILE A 91 -3.65 7.65 16.63
C ILE A 91 -4.00 7.55 18.13
N ARG A 92 -2.97 7.56 18.98
CA ARG A 92 -3.06 7.58 20.45
C ARG A 92 -3.03 9.02 20.99
N GLY A 93 -4.04 9.81 20.64
CA GLY A 93 -4.24 11.15 21.18
C GLY A 93 -5.29 11.17 22.30
N SER A 94 -5.09 11.99 23.33
CA SER A 94 -6.19 12.36 24.22
C SER A 94 -7.12 13.32 23.49
N ARG A 95 -8.41 13.01 23.39
CA ARG A 95 -9.39 13.87 22.74
C ARG A 95 -9.39 15.28 23.35
N ASP A 96 -9.14 16.29 22.51
CA ASP A 96 -9.15 17.71 22.87
C ASP A 96 -10.00 18.44 21.83
N VAL A 97 -11.23 18.77 22.21
CA VAL A 97 -12.25 19.30 21.29
C VAL A 97 -11.86 20.68 20.74
N GLN A 98 -11.16 21.51 21.53
CA GLN A 98 -10.78 22.86 21.09
C GLN A 98 -9.63 22.79 20.09
N VAL A 99 -8.62 21.96 20.39
CA VAL A 99 -7.52 21.71 19.45
C VAL A 99 -8.04 21.06 18.17
N ALA A 100 -8.96 20.09 18.30
CA ALA A 100 -9.58 19.44 17.16
C ALA A 100 -10.34 20.43 16.27
N ALA A 101 -11.15 21.32 16.85
CA ALA A 101 -11.88 22.33 16.09
C ALA A 101 -10.92 23.26 15.33
N LEU A 102 -9.87 23.76 16.00
CA LEU A 102 -8.88 24.64 15.39
C LEU A 102 -8.13 23.97 14.23
N HIS A 103 -7.64 22.75 14.44
CA HIS A 103 -6.96 22.00 13.38
C HIS A 103 -7.88 21.64 12.24
N ARG A 104 -9.14 21.29 12.52
CA ARG A 104 -10.12 20.99 11.49
C ARG A 104 -10.45 22.22 10.66
N GLU A 105 -10.62 23.38 11.29
CA GLU A 105 -10.83 24.65 10.59
C GLU A 105 -9.64 25.01 9.69
N ARG A 106 -8.42 24.92 10.22
CA ARG A 106 -7.19 25.15 9.46
C ARG A 106 -7.04 24.19 8.28
N PHE A 107 -7.37 22.92 8.48
CA PHE A 107 -7.41 21.94 7.40
C PHE A 107 -8.44 22.31 6.32
N VAL A 108 -9.65 22.73 6.71
CA VAL A 108 -10.67 23.18 5.75
C VAL A 108 -10.18 24.38 4.97
N ALA A 109 -9.51 25.35 5.59
CA ALA A 109 -8.95 26.48 4.85
C ALA A 109 -7.96 26.06 3.76
N HIS A 110 -7.24 24.94 3.96
CA HIS A 110 -6.19 24.47 3.05
C HIS A 110 -6.50 23.14 2.34
N TRP A 111 -7.75 22.66 2.36
CA TRP A 111 -8.09 21.30 1.91
C TRP A 111 -7.63 21.02 0.47
N ALA A 112 -7.75 22.01 -0.42
CA ALA A 112 -7.40 21.89 -1.84
C ALA A 112 -5.90 21.65 -2.04
N ARG A 113 -5.06 22.25 -1.18
CA ARG A 113 -3.60 22.05 -1.18
C ARG A 113 -3.26 20.62 -0.76
N HIS A 114 -3.83 20.15 0.34
CA HIS A 114 -3.65 18.77 0.80
C HIS A 114 -4.10 17.76 -0.26
N TYR A 115 -5.29 17.97 -0.86
CA TYR A 115 -5.79 17.12 -1.94
C TYR A 115 -4.83 17.07 -3.12
N THR A 116 -4.30 18.23 -3.55
CA THR A 116 -3.35 18.32 -4.66
C THR A 116 -2.03 17.62 -4.36
N LEU A 117 -1.51 17.78 -3.14
CA LEU A 117 -0.30 17.07 -2.70
C LEU A 117 -0.50 15.55 -2.67
N MET A 118 -1.64 15.09 -2.15
CA MET A 118 -1.97 13.66 -2.19
C MET A 118 -2.11 13.14 -3.62
N ARG A 119 -2.71 13.93 -4.53
CA ARG A 119 -2.79 13.59 -5.97
C ARG A 119 -1.42 13.54 -6.65
N ARG A 120 -0.45 14.34 -6.21
CA ARG A 120 0.92 14.25 -6.73
C ARG A 120 1.56 12.89 -6.41
N ALA A 121 1.35 12.37 -5.20
CA ALA A 121 1.84 11.04 -4.81
C ALA A 121 1.00 9.90 -5.41
N TRP A 122 -0.31 10.14 -5.59
CA TRP A 122 -1.26 9.19 -6.16
C TRP A 122 -2.22 9.85 -7.17
N PRO A 123 -1.86 9.88 -8.47
CA PRO A 123 -2.62 10.63 -9.48
C PRO A 123 -4.08 10.20 -9.68
N THR A 124 -4.40 8.94 -9.36
CA THR A 124 -5.76 8.38 -9.47
C THR A 124 -6.61 8.60 -8.21
N LEU A 125 -6.14 9.40 -7.24
CA LEU A 125 -6.94 9.81 -6.10
C LEU A 125 -8.14 10.64 -6.58
N THR A 126 -9.34 10.23 -6.17
CA THR A 126 -10.58 10.96 -6.44
C THR A 126 -10.99 11.78 -5.22
N ILE A 127 -11.80 12.82 -5.43
CA ILE A 127 -12.34 13.62 -4.33
C ILE A 127 -13.17 12.80 -3.35
N ALA A 128 -13.91 11.80 -3.86
CA ALA A 128 -14.72 10.91 -3.03
C ALA A 128 -13.85 10.09 -2.07
N ARG A 129 -12.70 9.61 -2.53
CA ARG A 129 -11.74 8.89 -1.68
C ARG A 129 -11.08 9.83 -0.67
N PHE A 130 -10.71 11.03 -1.09
CA PHE A 130 -10.18 12.04 -0.18
C PHE A 130 -11.17 12.38 0.95
N ILE A 131 -12.45 12.59 0.62
CA ILE A 131 -13.52 12.81 1.60
C ILE A 131 -13.69 11.61 2.55
N ALA A 132 -13.63 10.38 2.01
CA ALA A 132 -13.74 9.17 2.83
C ALA A 132 -12.61 9.09 3.87
N VAL A 133 -11.36 9.37 3.46
CA VAL A 133 -10.22 9.43 4.39
C VAL A 133 -10.45 10.49 5.47
N ILE A 134 -10.93 11.68 5.09
CA ILE A 134 -11.23 12.75 6.05
C ILE A 134 -12.28 12.29 7.06
N SER A 135 -13.33 11.61 6.59
CA SER A 135 -14.40 11.09 7.44
C SER A 135 -13.87 10.05 8.43
N CYS A 136 -12.91 9.22 8.03
CA CYS A 136 -12.25 8.28 8.93
C CYS A 136 -11.41 9.00 9.99
N VAL A 137 -10.63 10.02 9.61
CA VAL A 137 -9.78 10.74 10.58
C VAL A 137 -10.55 11.70 11.48
N ASP A 138 -11.73 12.16 11.04
CA ASP A 138 -12.71 12.87 11.88
C ASP A 138 -13.14 11.99 13.07
N VAL A 139 -13.33 10.68 12.84
CA VAL A 139 -13.71 9.70 13.88
C VAL A 139 -12.50 9.24 14.69
N ALA A 140 -11.32 9.14 14.08
CA ALA A 140 -10.11 8.65 14.74
C ALA A 140 -9.42 9.69 15.64
N ASP A 141 -10.04 10.86 15.87
CA ASP A 141 -9.52 11.95 16.72
C ASP A 141 -8.15 12.51 16.29
N LEU A 142 -7.77 12.39 14.99
CA LEU A 142 -6.51 12.93 14.47
C LEU A 142 -6.33 14.42 14.79
N TRP A 143 -7.42 15.19 14.66
CA TRP A 143 -7.40 16.63 14.85
C TRP A 143 -7.03 17.05 16.29
N SER A 144 -7.22 16.17 17.27
CA SER A 144 -6.87 16.43 18.67
C SER A 144 -5.36 16.44 18.93
N TYR A 145 -4.53 16.03 17.96
CA TYR A 145 -3.08 16.05 18.11
C TYR A 145 -2.53 17.47 18.12
N ARG A 146 -2.05 17.94 19.27
CA ARG A 146 -1.52 19.31 19.44
C ARG A 146 -0.35 19.64 18.52
N MET A 147 0.46 18.64 18.18
CA MET A 147 1.63 18.83 17.33
C MET A 147 1.31 18.65 15.83
N LEU A 148 0.03 18.50 15.45
CA LEU A 148 -0.37 18.28 14.07
C LEU A 148 0.03 19.48 13.19
N ARG A 149 0.88 19.20 12.21
CA ARG A 149 1.35 20.19 11.22
C ARG A 149 0.70 19.94 9.87
N ASP A 150 0.40 21.03 9.15
CA ASP A 150 -0.24 20.96 7.85
C ASP A 150 0.68 20.37 6.76
N ASP A 151 1.99 20.61 6.85
CA ASP A 151 2.98 20.12 5.87
C ASP A 151 3.18 18.59 5.91
N ASP A 152 2.79 17.95 7.03
CA ASP A 152 2.79 16.49 7.18
C ASP A 152 1.46 15.84 6.85
N LEU A 153 0.38 16.61 6.88
CA LEU A 153 -0.97 16.06 6.88
C LEU A 153 -1.29 15.28 5.61
N ALA A 154 -0.82 15.71 4.45
CA ALA A 154 -1.02 14.96 3.21
C ALA A 154 -0.36 13.57 3.25
N ALA A 155 0.83 13.45 3.87
CA ALA A 155 1.50 12.16 4.05
C ALA A 155 0.74 11.28 5.06
N VAL A 156 0.32 11.86 6.19
CA VAL A 156 -0.48 11.17 7.21
C VAL A 156 -1.78 10.63 6.63
N LEU A 157 -2.53 11.45 5.88
CA LEU A 157 -3.77 11.05 5.23
C LEU A 157 -3.55 9.93 4.20
N LEU A 158 -2.45 9.94 3.44
CA LEU A 158 -2.12 8.85 2.51
C LEU A 158 -1.87 7.52 3.23
N VAL A 159 -1.19 7.55 4.38
CA VAL A 159 -0.93 6.35 5.20
C VAL A 159 -2.23 5.83 5.82
N LEU A 160 -3.04 6.72 6.40
CA LEU A 160 -4.32 6.38 7.03
C LEU A 160 -5.40 5.94 6.01
N ALA A 161 -5.21 6.24 4.73
CA ALA A 161 -6.10 5.74 3.68
C ALA A 161 -5.99 4.21 3.47
N GLY A 162 -4.96 3.57 4.03
CA GLY A 162 -4.78 2.12 3.96
C GLY A 162 -4.60 1.64 2.53
N PHE A 163 -5.30 0.55 2.18
CA PHE A 163 -5.23 -0.02 0.84
C PHE A 163 -6.12 0.72 -0.17
N LEU A 164 -5.47 1.30 -1.18
CA LEU A 164 -6.08 2.09 -2.23
C LEU A 164 -6.15 1.29 -3.53
N ARG A 165 -7.35 0.90 -3.95
CA ARG A 165 -7.53 0.18 -5.22
C ARG A 165 -7.31 1.12 -6.41
N VAL A 166 -6.40 0.78 -7.31
CA VAL A 166 -6.22 1.50 -8.58
C VAL A 166 -7.44 1.17 -9.45
N PRO A 167 -8.20 2.18 -9.94
CA PRO A 167 -9.31 1.94 -10.84
C PRO A 167 -8.84 1.22 -12.10
N ASP A 168 -9.65 0.30 -12.63
CA ASP A 168 -9.41 -0.27 -13.95
C ASP A 168 -9.45 0.87 -14.97
N ALA A 169 -8.38 1.04 -15.73
CA ALA A 169 -8.43 1.92 -16.89
C ALA A 169 -9.51 1.37 -17.83
N LEU A 170 -10.56 2.16 -18.08
CA LEU A 170 -11.50 1.91 -19.17
C LEU A 170 -10.68 1.86 -20.46
N GLY A 171 -10.38 0.66 -20.95
CA GLY A 171 -9.51 0.47 -22.12
C GLY A 171 -8.29 -0.44 -21.93
N ALA A 172 -8.20 -1.23 -20.85
CA ALA A 172 -7.24 -2.33 -20.78
C ALA A 172 -7.43 -3.42 -21.87
N ASP A 173 -8.47 -3.30 -22.70
CA ASP A 173 -8.67 -4.02 -23.96
C ASP A 173 -8.09 -3.27 -25.18
N ALA A 174 -7.15 -2.32 -24.99
CA ALA A 174 -6.39 -1.76 -26.09
C ALA A 174 -5.51 -2.87 -26.71
N PRO A 175 -5.66 -3.18 -28.02
CA PRO A 175 -4.90 -4.23 -28.67
C PRO A 175 -3.41 -3.88 -28.62
N GLY A 176 -2.64 -4.64 -27.84
CA GLY A 176 -1.18 -4.46 -27.69
C GLY A 176 -0.67 -4.42 -26.25
N THR A 177 -1.54 -4.30 -25.24
CA THR A 177 -1.12 -4.49 -23.84
C THR A 177 -0.96 -5.98 -23.59
N ASP A 178 0.25 -6.44 -23.23
CA ASP A 178 0.48 -7.85 -22.87
C ASP A 178 -0.44 -8.20 -21.67
N PRO A 179 -1.41 -9.11 -21.81
CA PRO A 179 -2.29 -9.52 -20.72
C PRO A 179 -1.53 -10.20 -19.56
N ARG A 180 -0.22 -10.46 -19.72
CA ARG A 180 0.67 -10.97 -18.69
C ARG A 180 1.49 -9.90 -17.97
N ALA A 181 1.45 -8.64 -18.41
CA ALA A 181 2.10 -7.56 -17.68
C ALA A 181 1.42 -7.42 -16.30
N PRO A 182 2.15 -7.54 -15.19
CA PRO A 182 1.55 -7.39 -13.87
C PRO A 182 1.01 -5.96 -13.74
N THR A 183 -0.31 -5.81 -13.71
CA THR A 183 -0.96 -4.53 -13.50
C THR A 183 -0.99 -4.25 -12.00
N VAL A 184 -0.58 -3.04 -11.61
CA VAL A 184 -0.75 -2.58 -10.22
C VAL A 184 -2.25 -2.44 -9.96
N ARG A 185 -2.73 -3.12 -8.93
CA ARG A 185 -4.16 -3.12 -8.56
C ARG A 185 -4.42 -2.41 -7.26
N TRP A 186 -3.41 -2.36 -6.39
CA TRP A 186 -3.51 -1.79 -5.06
C TRP A 186 -2.26 -0.97 -4.74
N VAL A 187 -2.44 0.12 -4.02
CA VAL A 187 -1.37 0.98 -3.51
C VAL A 187 -1.57 1.14 -2.02
N ARG A 188 -0.49 1.20 -1.25
CA ARG A 188 -0.51 1.62 0.15
C ARG A 188 0.71 2.47 0.46
N PHE A 189 0.53 3.46 1.33
CA PHE A 189 1.60 4.32 1.79
C PHE A 189 2.02 3.94 3.20
N TRP A 190 3.32 4.08 3.47
CA TRP A 190 3.93 3.73 4.74
C TRP A 190 5.01 4.75 5.09
N PHE A 191 5.07 5.16 6.36
CA PHE A 191 6.31 5.67 6.91
C PHE A 191 7.26 4.50 7.19
N ASP A 192 8.54 4.79 7.39
CA ASP A 192 9.46 3.79 7.94
C ASP A 192 9.12 3.42 9.40
N ALA A 193 9.81 2.40 9.92
CA ALA A 193 9.58 1.87 11.25
C ALA A 193 9.92 2.82 12.41
N SER A 194 10.45 4.03 12.14
CA SER A 194 10.57 5.07 13.18
C SER A 194 9.23 5.68 13.57
N VAL A 195 8.20 5.53 12.73
CA VAL A 195 6.86 6.07 12.95
C VAL A 195 5.87 4.95 13.17
N ARG A 196 5.30 4.87 14.38
CA ARG A 196 4.23 3.91 14.74
C ARG A 196 2.98 4.62 15.23
N ASP A 197 3.16 5.78 15.86
CA ASP A 197 2.10 6.71 16.22
C ASP A 197 2.26 8.00 15.42
N VAL A 198 1.15 8.69 15.15
CA VAL A 198 1.16 10.02 14.51
C VAL A 198 2.07 11.01 15.27
N GLY A 199 2.13 10.92 16.60
CA GLY A 199 3.00 11.73 17.44
C GLY A 199 4.50 11.54 17.17
N ASP A 200 4.92 10.38 16.67
CA ASP A 200 6.33 10.09 16.39
C ASP A 200 6.88 11.02 15.28
N LEU A 201 6.01 11.52 14.39
CA LEU A 201 6.34 12.45 13.30
C LEU A 201 6.98 13.76 13.77
N TRP A 202 6.73 14.14 15.02
CA TRP A 202 7.14 15.43 15.57
C TRP A 202 8.05 15.28 16.78
N THR A 203 8.69 14.13 16.94
CA THR A 203 9.75 13.93 17.93
C THR A 203 10.85 14.98 17.72
N ALA A 204 11.26 15.64 18.80
CA ALA A 204 12.17 16.78 18.74
C ALA A 204 13.48 16.46 18.00
N GLY A 205 13.86 17.32 17.03
CA GLY A 205 15.14 17.26 16.33
C GLY A 205 15.21 16.32 15.10
N GLY A 206 14.10 15.65 14.74
CA GLY A 206 14.06 14.76 13.57
C GLY A 206 13.82 15.49 12.25
N SER A 207 14.45 15.01 11.16
CA SER A 207 14.02 15.31 9.79
C SER A 207 12.61 14.73 9.53
N ALA A 208 11.97 15.15 8.43
CA ALA A 208 10.71 14.54 7.99
C ALA A 208 10.90 13.01 7.84
N PRO A 209 10.04 12.18 8.46
CA PRO A 209 10.15 10.74 8.30
C PRO A 209 9.94 10.35 6.83
N PRO A 210 10.79 9.48 6.26
CA PRO A 210 10.63 8.97 4.91
C PRO A 210 9.24 8.35 4.69
N LEU A 211 8.58 8.78 3.62
CA LEU A 211 7.32 8.20 3.15
C LEU A 211 7.62 7.28 1.96
N PHE A 212 6.96 6.13 1.92
CA PHE A 212 7.08 5.16 0.84
C PHE A 212 5.72 4.83 0.26
N ARG A 213 5.69 4.67 -1.06
CA ARG A 213 4.58 4.07 -1.79
C ARG A 213 4.91 2.62 -2.09
N VAL A 214 3.98 1.71 -1.82
CA VAL A 214 4.10 0.29 -2.16
C VAL A 214 2.96 -0.09 -3.09
N ASP A 215 3.33 -0.67 -4.23
CA ASP A 215 2.43 -1.10 -5.29
C ASP A 215 2.28 -2.62 -5.24
N TYR A 216 1.03 -3.08 -5.26
CA TYR A 216 0.68 -4.48 -5.14
C TYR A 216 -0.18 -4.96 -6.32
N ARG A 217 -0.04 -6.24 -6.62
CA ARG A 217 -0.94 -6.99 -7.51
C ARG A 217 -2.23 -7.36 -6.79
N GLU A 218 -3.21 -7.87 -7.54
CA GLU A 218 -4.43 -8.44 -6.95
C GLU A 218 -4.08 -9.59 -5.99
N PRO A 219 -4.60 -9.60 -4.76
CA PRO A 219 -4.50 -10.77 -3.90
C PRO A 219 -5.41 -11.89 -4.41
N LEU A 220 -4.90 -13.13 -4.41
CA LEU A 220 -5.66 -14.31 -4.86
C LEU A 220 -6.32 -15.07 -3.70
N SER A 221 -5.80 -14.93 -2.49
CA SER A 221 -6.17 -15.78 -1.33
C SER A 221 -6.57 -14.98 -0.09
N THR A 222 -6.46 -13.66 -0.13
CA THR A 222 -6.74 -12.76 0.99
C THR A 222 -7.56 -11.57 0.48
N PRO A 223 -8.38 -10.92 1.32
CA PRO A 223 -9.14 -9.74 0.89
C PRO A 223 -8.25 -8.54 0.58
N TYR A 224 -7.04 -8.49 1.16
CA TYR A 224 -6.06 -7.43 0.95
C TYR A 224 -4.68 -8.00 0.59
N PRO A 225 -3.85 -7.25 -0.15
CA PRO A 225 -2.48 -7.66 -0.49
C PRO A 225 -1.59 -7.93 0.73
N THR A 226 -0.69 -8.90 0.59
CA THR A 226 0.43 -9.15 1.52
C THR A 226 1.76 -8.79 0.84
N GLY A 227 2.88 -9.00 1.53
CA GLY A 227 4.22 -8.90 0.93
C GLY A 227 4.40 -9.80 -0.30
N ALA A 228 3.64 -10.90 -0.41
CA ALA A 228 3.68 -11.78 -1.59
C ALA A 228 3.12 -11.15 -2.87
N GLN A 229 2.34 -10.06 -2.75
CA GLN A 229 1.76 -9.33 -3.89
C GLN A 229 2.53 -8.06 -4.23
N VAL A 230 3.58 -7.71 -3.48
CA VAL A 230 4.39 -6.52 -3.75
C VAL A 230 5.02 -6.63 -5.14
N GLN A 231 4.81 -5.59 -5.94
CA GLN A 231 5.34 -5.47 -7.29
C GLN A 231 6.45 -4.44 -7.36
N ALA A 232 6.25 -3.31 -6.69
CA ALA A 232 7.22 -2.22 -6.63
C ALA A 232 7.04 -1.44 -5.33
N TRP A 233 8.06 -0.69 -4.97
CA TRP A 233 7.97 0.33 -3.95
C TRP A 233 8.96 1.45 -4.26
N GLN A 234 8.63 2.67 -3.86
CA GLN A 234 9.49 3.83 -4.04
C GLN A 234 9.32 4.84 -2.89
N PRO A 235 10.38 5.59 -2.54
CA PRO A 235 10.23 6.75 -1.68
C PRO A 235 9.32 7.81 -2.33
N VAL A 236 8.64 8.58 -1.49
CA VAL A 236 7.81 9.73 -1.87
C VAL A 236 8.47 10.96 -1.28
N ASP A 237 9.27 11.63 -2.10
CA ASP A 237 10.10 12.74 -1.66
C ASP A 237 9.42 14.10 -1.80
N GLY A 238 9.89 15.06 -1.00
CA GLY A 238 9.61 16.49 -1.19
C GLY A 238 8.16 16.91 -0.92
N MET A 239 7.40 16.14 -0.12
CA MET A 239 6.03 16.51 0.28
C MET A 239 6.00 17.83 1.07
N ARG A 240 6.85 17.98 2.09
CA ARG A 240 6.97 19.22 2.87
C ARG A 240 7.43 20.40 2.00
N ASP A 241 8.44 20.19 1.16
CA ASP A 241 8.93 21.23 0.25
C ASP A 241 7.86 21.66 -0.77
N ALA A 242 7.04 20.71 -1.24
CA ALA A 242 5.93 20.98 -2.13
C ALA A 242 4.82 21.76 -1.44
N TRP A 243 4.54 21.45 -0.17
CA TRP A 243 3.65 22.26 0.64
C TRP A 243 4.16 23.69 0.76
N ALA A 244 5.43 23.89 1.08
CA ALA A 244 6.03 25.22 1.22
C ALA A 244 5.91 26.04 -0.08
N ARG A 245 6.24 25.48 -1.25
CA ARG A 245 6.13 26.17 -2.54
C ARG A 245 4.70 26.57 -2.91
N GLN A 246 3.70 25.77 -2.53
CA GLN A 246 2.30 26.10 -2.76
C GLN A 246 1.78 27.29 -1.94
N VAL A 247 2.53 27.77 -0.93
CA VAL A 247 2.18 29.01 -0.22
C VAL A 247 2.33 30.22 -1.15
N ASP A 248 3.31 30.18 -2.05
CA ASP A 248 3.69 31.30 -2.90
C ASP A 248 3.04 31.26 -4.29
N GLU A 249 2.48 30.11 -4.68
CA GLU A 249 1.83 29.89 -5.97
C GLU A 249 0.31 30.13 -5.91
N GLN A 250 -0.27 30.47 -7.07
CA GLN A 250 -1.70 30.73 -7.25
C GLN A 250 -2.55 29.49 -6.88
N GLU A 251 -3.82 29.72 -6.48
CA GLU A 251 -4.72 28.74 -5.87
C GLU A 251 -4.66 27.34 -6.54
N PRO A 252 -4.63 26.23 -5.78
CA PRO A 252 -4.50 24.89 -6.35
C PRO A 252 -5.55 24.63 -7.44
N ALA A 253 -5.11 24.10 -8.57
CA ALA A 253 -5.96 23.74 -9.70
C ALA A 253 -6.83 22.51 -9.37
N VAL A 254 -7.87 22.73 -8.58
CA VAL A 254 -8.91 21.75 -8.26
C VAL A 254 -10.16 22.09 -9.07
N ASP A 255 -10.69 21.08 -9.75
CA ASP A 255 -11.93 21.14 -10.53
C ASP A 255 -13.09 21.72 -9.69
N ALA A 256 -13.94 22.54 -10.32
CA ALA A 256 -15.18 23.03 -9.76
C ALA A 256 -16.11 21.91 -9.25
N SER A 257 -16.16 20.75 -9.93
CA SER A 257 -16.95 19.60 -9.51
C SER A 257 -16.41 18.97 -8.21
N ASP A 258 -15.09 18.86 -8.09
CA ASP A 258 -14.40 18.41 -6.86
C ASP A 258 -14.65 19.41 -5.72
N ARG A 259 -14.54 20.71 -5.99
CA ARG A 259 -14.85 21.79 -5.01
C ARG A 259 -16.30 21.71 -4.53
N ALA A 260 -17.26 21.53 -5.45
CA ALA A 260 -18.67 21.37 -5.10
C ALA A 260 -18.93 20.09 -4.29
N ALA A 261 -18.26 18.98 -4.62
CA ALA A 261 -18.35 17.75 -3.83
C ALA A 261 -17.83 17.94 -2.40
N PHE A 262 -16.70 18.63 -2.23
CA PHE A 262 -16.14 18.93 -0.92
C PHE A 262 -17.03 19.87 -0.11
N ALA A 263 -17.55 20.93 -0.73
CA ALA A 263 -18.49 21.86 -0.08
C ALA A 263 -19.75 21.16 0.44
N ARG A 264 -20.32 20.24 -0.36
CA ARG A 264 -21.47 19.41 0.07
C ARG A 264 -21.13 18.50 1.24
N PHE A 265 -19.90 17.97 1.29
CA PHE A 265 -19.45 17.19 2.44
C PHE A 265 -19.42 18.04 3.71
N LEU A 266 -18.81 19.23 3.67
CA LEU A 266 -18.75 20.15 4.81
C LEU A 266 -20.15 20.58 5.30
N ALA A 267 -21.06 20.88 4.36
CA ALA A 267 -22.43 21.27 4.72
C ALA A 267 -23.18 20.16 5.49
N ARG A 268 -22.95 18.88 5.16
CA ARG A 268 -23.56 17.75 5.87
C ARG A 268 -22.97 17.52 7.25
N THR A 269 -21.68 17.77 7.43
CA THR A 269 -21.02 17.58 8.74
C THR A 269 -21.33 18.71 9.71
N SER A 270 -21.67 19.90 9.22
CA SER A 270 -22.03 21.06 10.04
C SER A 270 -23.53 21.14 10.36
N ALA A 271 -24.38 20.38 9.68
CA ALA A 271 -25.79 20.31 10.02
C ALA A 271 -25.94 19.61 11.38
N PRO A 272 -26.53 20.27 12.40
CA PRO A 272 -26.82 19.57 13.65
C PRO A 272 -27.72 18.38 13.35
N ALA A 273 -27.47 17.25 14.00
CA ALA A 273 -28.33 16.07 13.99
C ALA A 273 -29.69 16.43 14.62
N ALA A 274 -30.51 17.18 13.89
CA ALA A 274 -31.91 17.36 14.18
C ALA A 274 -32.62 16.13 13.63
N ASN A 275 -33.15 15.32 14.57
CA ASN A 275 -33.97 14.12 14.38
C ASN A 275 -33.20 12.79 14.26
N LEU A 276 -32.86 12.23 15.42
CA LEU A 276 -33.19 10.84 15.77
C LEU A 276 -33.68 10.81 17.22
#